data_AF-A0A8J3WGY6-F1
#
_entry.id   AF-A0A8J3WGY6-F1
#
_cell.length_a   1.000
_cell.length_b   1.000
_cell.length_c   1.000
_cell.angle_alpha   90.00
_cell.angle_beta   90.00
_cell.angle_gamma   90.00
#
_symmetry.space_group_name_H-M   'P 1'
#
loop_
_entity.id
_entity.type
_entity.pdbx_description
1 polymer ?
#
loop_
_entity_poly.entity_id
_entity_poly.type
_entity_poly.pdbx_seq_one_letter_code
_entity_poly.pdbx_strand_id
1 'polypeptide(L)'
;MIPAPTDRAWKEARNHIQTAVAHLVIDAYGSRAVTWQPVFPGAATRQQVADPLPGLWTIKYLDALIKSEARRYARRARETGHPWARIGTMLRLPDGADHTTGQAAFVYLADNVFGEQSFTWCCSDRHCGQLIHDYGPGADHPDEAERGHTSGCARHAEDLAAWARAENDPDQIDGQGR
;
A
#
# COMPACT_ATOMS: atom_id res chain seq x y z
N MET A 1 1.68 17.79 7.09
CA MET A 1 2.18 16.78 8.04
C MET A 1 0.98 15.97 8.53
N ILE A 2 0.95 14.65 8.31
CA ILE A 2 -0.13 13.81 8.86
C ILE A 2 0.19 13.55 10.34
N PRO A 3 -0.72 13.83 11.28
CA PRO A 3 -0.47 13.57 12.69
C PRO A 3 -0.23 12.07 12.90
N ALA A 4 0.88 11.73 13.57
CA ALA A 4 1.10 10.36 14.00
C ALA A 4 0.14 10.03 15.15
N PRO A 5 -0.36 8.78 15.25
CA PRO A 5 -1.07 8.34 16.43
C PRO A 5 -0.22 8.52 17.70
N THR A 6 -0.88 8.82 18.82
CA THR A 6 -0.20 8.97 20.11
C THR A 6 0.37 7.63 20.59
N ASP A 7 1.33 7.66 21.52
CA ASP A 7 1.88 6.45 22.15
C ASP A 7 0.79 5.57 22.78
N ARG A 8 -0.25 6.22 23.35
CA ARG A 8 -1.41 5.53 23.91
C ARG A 8 -2.16 4.76 22.82
N ALA A 9 -2.43 5.40 21.68
CA ALA A 9 -3.12 4.76 20.56
C ALA A 9 -2.30 3.59 19.99
N TRP A 10 -0.97 3.73 19.90
CA TRP A 10 -0.09 2.64 19.46
C TRP A 10 -0.08 1.45 20.42
N LYS A 11 -0.09 1.70 21.74
CA LYS A 11 -0.19 0.64 22.75
C LYS A 11 -1.54 -0.07 22.67
N GLU A 12 -2.63 0.66 22.49
CA GLU A 12 -3.97 0.10 22.33
C GLU A 12 -4.08 -0.76 21.07
N ALA A 13 -3.57 -0.28 19.93
CA ALA A 13 -3.50 -1.06 18.69
C ALA A 13 -2.70 -2.36 18.86
N ARG A 14 -1.57 -2.31 19.57
CA ARG A 14 -0.78 -3.52 19.89
C ARG A 14 -1.57 -4.53 20.71
N ASN A 15 -2.30 -4.06 21.72
CA ASN A 15 -3.15 -4.95 22.54
C ASN A 15 -4.26 -5.59 21.69
N HIS A 16 -4.88 -4.84 20.78
CA HIS A 16 -5.86 -5.40 19.86
C HIS A 16 -5.27 -6.48 18.94
N ILE A 17 -4.05 -6.28 18.44
CA ILE A 17 -3.35 -7.29 17.63
C ILE A 17 -3.09 -8.55 18.46
N GLN A 18 -2.57 -8.40 19.69
CA GLN A 18 -2.29 -9.55 20.57
C GLN A 18 -3.55 -10.35 20.89
N THR A 19 -4.65 -9.67 21.22
CA THR A 19 -5.94 -10.31 21.46
C THR A 19 -6.47 -11.00 20.21
N ALA A 20 -6.39 -10.36 19.04
CA ALA A 20 -6.81 -10.95 17.78
C ALA A 20 -6.01 -12.22 17.44
N VAL A 21 -4.69 -12.20 17.66
CA VAL A 21 -3.83 -13.37 17.48
C VAL A 21 -4.24 -14.50 18.42
N ALA A 22 -4.44 -14.22 19.70
CA ALA A 22 -4.87 -15.25 20.66
C ALA A 22 -6.22 -15.87 20.24
N HIS A 23 -7.19 -15.06 19.84
CA HIS A 23 -8.50 -15.55 19.37
C HIS A 23 -8.37 -16.43 18.12
N LEU A 24 -7.61 -16.00 17.11
CA LEU A 24 -7.41 -16.77 15.88
C LEU A 24 -6.64 -18.08 16.12
N VAL A 25 -5.70 -18.08 17.06
CA VAL A 25 -4.98 -19.30 17.45
C VAL A 25 -5.90 -20.27 18.19
N ILE A 26 -6.77 -19.78 19.08
CA ILE A 26 -7.77 -20.61 19.75
C ILE A 26 -8.75 -21.22 18.73
N ASP A 27 -9.19 -20.43 17.76
CA ASP A 27 -10.11 -20.88 16.71
C ASP A 27 -9.48 -21.99 15.85
N ALA A 28 -8.23 -21.81 15.42
CA ALA A 28 -7.55 -22.75 14.53
C ALA A 28 -6.95 -23.99 15.24
N TYR A 29 -6.46 -23.84 16.48
CA TYR A 29 -5.67 -24.86 17.19
C TYR A 29 -6.25 -25.28 18.55
N GLY A 30 -7.35 -24.64 18.97
CA GLY A 30 -7.98 -24.86 20.27
C GLY A 30 -7.32 -24.12 21.43
N SER A 31 -7.99 -24.10 22.58
CA SER A 31 -7.59 -23.36 23.78
C SER A 31 -6.28 -23.81 24.42
N ARG A 32 -5.72 -24.97 24.02
CA ARG A 32 -4.43 -25.47 24.51
C ARG A 32 -3.24 -24.80 23.82
N ALA A 33 -3.46 -24.11 22.70
CA ALA A 33 -2.44 -23.37 21.96
C ALA A 33 -2.25 -21.93 22.48
N VAL A 34 -2.81 -21.61 23.65
CA VAL A 34 -2.60 -20.35 24.37
C VAL A 34 -2.26 -20.63 25.83
N THR A 35 -1.39 -19.80 26.41
CA THR A 35 -1.01 -19.88 27.81
C THR A 35 -1.27 -18.56 28.54
N TRP A 36 -1.62 -18.64 29.82
CA TRP A 36 -1.76 -17.45 30.67
C TRP A 36 -0.42 -17.05 31.25
N GLN A 37 0.12 -15.91 30.84
CA GLN A 37 1.40 -15.39 31.31
C GLN A 37 1.22 -14.05 32.03
N PRO A 38 1.98 -13.76 33.10
CA PRO A 38 2.05 -12.41 33.66
C PRO A 38 2.43 -11.39 32.57
N VAL A 39 1.81 -10.21 32.59
CA VAL A 39 2.11 -9.16 31.59
C VAL A 39 3.55 -8.64 31.68
N PHE A 40 4.17 -8.76 32.85
CA PHE A 40 5.60 -8.60 33.11
C PHE A 40 6.00 -9.49 34.31
N PRO A 41 7.30 -9.78 34.53
CA PRO A 41 7.74 -10.59 35.67
C PRO A 41 7.23 -10.03 37.01
N GLY A 42 6.47 -10.84 37.76
CA GLY A 42 5.89 -10.45 39.06
C GLY A 42 4.51 -9.77 38.99
N ALA A 43 3.92 -9.57 37.82
CA ALA A 43 2.58 -8.98 37.69
C ALA A 43 1.47 -9.92 38.19
N ALA A 44 0.49 -9.37 38.91
CA ALA A 44 -0.76 -10.08 39.25
C ALA A 44 -1.68 -10.23 38.01
N THR A 45 -1.66 -9.25 37.11
CA THR A 45 -2.41 -9.30 35.85
C THR A 45 -1.76 -10.29 34.88
N ARG A 46 -2.58 -11.16 34.30
CA ARG A 46 -2.17 -12.15 33.31
C ARG A 46 -2.86 -11.88 31.98
N GLN A 47 -2.19 -12.26 30.89
CA GLN A 47 -2.72 -12.19 29.54
C GLN A 47 -2.63 -13.56 28.87
N GLN A 48 -3.52 -13.83 27.92
CA GLN A 48 -3.37 -14.98 27.04
C GLN A 48 -2.30 -14.68 26.01
N VAL A 49 -1.32 -15.56 25.92
CA VAL A 49 -0.24 -15.51 24.94
C VAL A 49 -0.35 -16.75 24.08
N ALA A 50 -0.47 -16.57 22.78
CA ALA A 50 -0.43 -17.67 21.82
C ALA A 50 0.90 -18.40 21.89
N ASP A 51 0.86 -19.72 21.69
CA ASP A 51 2.07 -20.50 21.46
C ASP A 51 2.87 -19.87 20.30
N PRO A 52 4.21 -19.80 20.40
CA PRO A 52 5.00 -18.99 19.47
C PRO A 52 4.83 -19.35 17.99
N LEU A 53 4.74 -20.65 17.66
CA LEU A 53 4.63 -21.10 16.27
C LEU A 53 3.24 -20.84 15.66
N PRO A 54 2.12 -21.25 16.31
CA PRO A 54 0.79 -20.81 15.89
C PRO A 54 0.65 -19.29 15.81
N GLY A 55 1.15 -18.57 16.80
CA GLY A 55 1.13 -17.11 16.83
C GLY A 55 1.88 -16.48 15.64
N LEU A 56 3.06 -17.00 15.29
CA LEU A 56 3.82 -16.52 14.13
C LEU A 56 3.07 -16.78 12.82
N TRP A 57 2.48 -17.95 12.66
CA TRP A 57 1.67 -18.28 11.48
C TRP A 57 0.46 -17.35 11.36
N THR A 58 -0.26 -17.12 12.46
CA THR A 58 -1.40 -16.18 12.51
C THR A 58 -0.97 -14.75 12.19
N ILE A 59 0.16 -14.28 12.70
CA ILE A 59 0.70 -12.95 12.34
C ILE A 59 0.97 -12.86 10.84
N LYS A 60 1.54 -13.92 10.23
CA LYS A 60 1.78 -13.90 8.78
C LYS A 60 0.48 -13.80 7.97
N TYR A 61 -0.58 -14.44 8.43
CA TYR A 61 -1.90 -14.31 7.83
C TYR A 61 -2.49 -12.90 8.01
N LEU A 62 -2.38 -12.32 9.21
CA LEU A 62 -2.81 -10.94 9.48
C LEU A 62 -2.05 -9.91 8.64
N ASP A 63 -0.75 -10.10 8.42
CA ASP A 63 0.08 -9.28 7.54
C ASP A 63 -0.48 -9.25 6.10
N ALA A 64 -0.91 -10.40 5.57
CA ALA A 64 -1.56 -10.48 4.26
C ALA A 64 -2.91 -9.72 4.23
N LEU A 65 -3.71 -9.81 5.29
CA LEU A 65 -4.96 -9.06 5.41
C LEU A 65 -4.71 -7.54 5.50
N ILE A 66 -3.73 -7.12 6.29
CA ILE A 66 -3.32 -5.71 6.40
C ILE A 66 -2.86 -5.19 5.03
N LYS A 67 -2.08 -5.98 4.29
CA LYS A 67 -1.67 -5.64 2.93
C LYS A 67 -2.88 -5.50 1.98
N SER A 68 -3.86 -6.40 2.09
CA SER A 68 -5.12 -6.30 1.32
C SER A 68 -5.89 -5.02 1.65
N GLU A 69 -6.02 -4.65 2.93
CA GLU A 69 -6.65 -3.38 3.30
C GLU A 69 -5.86 -2.16 2.82
N ALA A 70 -4.53 -2.19 2.90
CA ALA A 70 -3.68 -1.15 2.33
C ALA A 70 -3.93 -0.99 0.82
N ARG A 71 -4.07 -2.11 0.08
CA ARG A 71 -4.43 -2.11 -1.35
C ARG A 71 -5.79 -1.47 -1.59
N ARG A 72 -6.80 -1.70 -0.74
CA ARG A 72 -8.11 -1.03 -0.84
C ARG A 72 -8.04 0.47 -0.60
N TYR A 73 -7.30 0.93 0.42
CA TYR A 73 -7.11 2.36 0.65
C TYR A 73 -6.31 3.03 -0.47
N ALA A 74 -5.27 2.36 -0.98
CA ALA A 74 -4.51 2.85 -2.13
C ALA A 74 -5.39 2.95 -3.38
N ARG A 75 -6.27 1.96 -3.62
CA ARG A 75 -7.23 2.00 -4.72
C ARG A 75 -8.09 3.25 -4.61
N ARG A 76 -8.75 3.47 -3.47
CA ARG A 76 -9.56 4.68 -3.23
C ARG A 76 -8.74 5.96 -3.43
N ALA A 77 -7.47 5.98 -2.98
CA ALA A 77 -6.60 7.12 -3.18
C ALA A 77 -6.33 7.39 -4.69
N ARG A 78 -6.09 6.34 -5.49
CA ARG A 78 -5.95 6.46 -6.95
C ARG A 78 -7.24 6.94 -7.61
N GLU A 79 -8.39 6.40 -7.19
CA GLU A 79 -9.72 6.79 -7.66
C GLU A 79 -10.02 8.27 -7.37
N THR A 80 -9.46 8.84 -6.30
CA THR A 80 -9.55 10.27 -5.96
C THR A 80 -8.39 11.11 -6.53
N GLY A 81 -7.58 10.57 -7.44
CA GLY A 81 -6.52 11.30 -8.15
C GLY A 81 -5.22 11.47 -7.38
N HIS A 82 -4.97 10.73 -6.29
CA HIS A 82 -3.67 10.80 -5.61
C HIS A 82 -2.58 10.05 -6.38
N PRO A 83 -1.38 10.64 -6.59
CA PRO A 83 -0.29 9.98 -7.29
C PRO A 83 0.43 8.96 -6.40
N TRP A 84 1.15 8.02 -7.02
CA TRP A 84 1.92 6.98 -6.33
C TRP A 84 2.92 7.53 -5.31
N ALA A 85 3.62 8.62 -5.61
CA ALA A 85 4.55 9.25 -4.67
C ALA A 85 3.89 9.62 -3.34
N ARG A 86 2.67 10.20 -3.39
CA ARG A 86 1.92 10.57 -2.19
C ARG A 86 1.50 9.33 -1.40
N ILE A 87 1.06 8.27 -2.08
CA ILE A 87 0.72 6.98 -1.46
C ILE A 87 1.95 6.39 -0.75
N GLY A 88 3.11 6.38 -1.41
CA GLY A 88 4.37 5.90 -0.81
C GLY A 88 4.80 6.67 0.42
N THR A 89 4.68 8.01 0.40
CA THR A 89 4.93 8.83 1.59
C THR A 89 4.00 8.45 2.74
N MET A 90 2.72 8.18 2.47
CA MET A 90 1.77 7.76 3.52
C MET A 90 2.08 6.39 4.10
N LEU A 91 2.58 5.48 3.25
CA LEU A 91 3.07 4.17 3.67
C LEU A 91 4.44 4.23 4.34
N ARG A 92 5.10 5.41 4.35
CA ARG A 92 6.45 5.62 4.86
C ARG A 92 7.47 4.70 4.17
N LEU A 93 7.28 4.46 2.88
CA LEU A 93 8.23 3.73 2.06
C LEU A 93 9.38 4.68 1.70
N PRO A 94 10.63 4.22 1.80
CA PRO A 94 11.79 5.07 1.50
C PRO A 94 11.99 5.20 -0.02
N ASP A 95 12.70 6.24 -0.43
CA ASP A 95 13.44 6.23 -1.69
C ASP A 95 14.63 5.26 -1.59
N GLY A 96 14.99 4.65 -2.71
CA GLY A 96 16.22 3.87 -2.85
C GLY A 96 17.14 4.48 -3.89
N ALA A 97 18.34 3.90 -4.05
CA ALA A 97 19.30 4.33 -5.07
C ALA A 97 18.70 4.25 -6.49
N ASP A 98 17.90 3.21 -6.75
CA ASP A 98 17.38 2.88 -8.08
C ASP A 98 15.85 3.02 -8.18
N HIS A 99 15.19 3.59 -7.16
CA HIS A 99 13.75 3.76 -7.18
C HIS A 99 13.26 4.94 -6.35
N THR A 100 12.21 5.57 -6.83
CA THR A 100 11.45 6.59 -6.10
C THR A 100 10.48 5.96 -5.11
N THR A 101 10.03 6.75 -4.15
CA THR A 101 8.99 6.42 -3.17
C THR A 101 7.70 5.98 -3.87
N GLY A 102 7.39 6.57 -5.03
CA GLY A 102 6.25 6.16 -5.85
C GLY A 102 6.40 4.76 -6.44
N GLN A 103 7.59 4.43 -6.94
CA GLN A 103 7.91 3.08 -7.42
C GLN A 103 7.87 2.05 -6.29
N ALA A 104 8.43 2.38 -5.12
CA ALA A 104 8.32 1.52 -3.94
C ALA A 104 6.85 1.26 -3.54
N ALA A 105 6.00 2.29 -3.60
CA ALA A 105 4.57 2.15 -3.31
C ALA A 105 3.85 1.24 -4.30
N PHE A 106 4.13 1.41 -5.59
CA PHE A 106 3.58 0.55 -6.63
C PHE A 106 4.01 -0.90 -6.42
N VAL A 107 5.31 -1.18 -6.29
CA VAL A 107 5.83 -2.54 -6.06
C VAL A 107 5.26 -3.16 -4.79
N TYR A 108 5.12 -2.37 -3.72
CA TYR A 108 4.55 -2.85 -2.47
C TYR A 108 3.09 -3.29 -2.64
N LEU A 109 2.29 -2.55 -3.42
CA LEU A 109 0.84 -2.74 -3.50
C LEU A 109 0.36 -3.52 -4.72
N ALA A 110 1.10 -3.53 -5.82
CA ALA A 110 0.75 -4.17 -7.08
C ALA A 110 0.61 -5.68 -6.92
N ASP A 111 -0.27 -6.26 -7.73
CA ASP A 111 -0.33 -7.71 -7.88
C ASP A 111 0.68 -8.10 -8.97
N ASN A 112 1.29 -9.27 -8.82
CA ASN A 112 2.11 -9.85 -9.87
C ASN A 112 1.34 -11.02 -10.48
N VAL A 113 0.79 -10.82 -11.66
CA VAL A 113 0.02 -11.83 -12.39
C VAL A 113 0.81 -12.17 -13.65
N PHE A 114 1.25 -13.44 -13.76
CA PHE A 114 2.05 -13.94 -14.88
C PHE A 114 3.34 -13.15 -15.18
N GLY A 115 3.97 -12.56 -14.15
CA GLY A 115 5.23 -11.83 -14.29
C GLY A 115 5.04 -10.33 -14.58
N GLU A 116 3.81 -9.87 -14.80
CA GLU A 116 3.50 -8.46 -14.99
C GLU A 116 2.91 -7.87 -13.71
N GLN A 117 3.56 -6.82 -13.20
CA GLN A 117 3.06 -6.08 -12.05
C GLN A 117 1.98 -5.11 -12.52
N SER A 118 0.79 -5.22 -11.93
CA SER A 118 -0.29 -4.26 -12.20
C SER A 118 -1.13 -3.97 -10.96
N PHE A 119 -1.73 -2.79 -10.98
CA PHE A 119 -2.65 -2.33 -9.96
C PHE A 119 -3.93 -1.84 -10.63
N THR A 120 -5.08 -2.39 -10.24
CA THR A 120 -6.36 -1.97 -10.82
C THR A 120 -7.08 -0.96 -9.94
N TRP A 121 -7.83 -0.05 -10.55
CA TRP A 121 -8.69 0.92 -9.88
C TRP A 121 -9.73 1.48 -10.87
N CYS A 122 -10.82 2.06 -10.39
CA CYS A 122 -11.84 2.63 -11.29
C CYS A 122 -11.61 4.13 -11.49
N CYS A 123 -11.46 4.58 -12.73
CA CYS A 123 -11.51 6.00 -13.01
C CYS A 123 -12.88 6.55 -12.57
N SER A 124 -12.91 7.73 -11.94
CA SER A 124 -14.18 8.27 -11.43
C SER A 124 -15.18 8.47 -12.58
N ASP A 125 -16.47 8.34 -12.28
CA ASP A 125 -17.55 8.53 -13.27
C ASP A 125 -17.55 9.93 -13.88
N ARG A 126 -16.94 10.91 -13.19
CA ARG A 126 -16.77 12.27 -13.70
C ARG A 126 -15.74 12.37 -14.83
N HIS A 127 -14.89 11.36 -15.02
CA HIS A 127 -13.89 11.32 -16.06
C HIS A 127 -14.22 10.26 -17.13
N CYS A 128 -14.32 8.98 -16.74
CA CYS A 128 -14.71 7.93 -17.69
C CYS A 128 -15.35 6.66 -17.09
N GLY A 129 -15.31 6.47 -15.76
CA GLY A 129 -15.93 5.31 -15.09
C GLY A 129 -15.28 3.95 -15.38
N GLN A 130 -14.18 3.90 -16.13
CA GLN A 130 -13.58 2.64 -16.58
C GLN A 130 -12.67 1.99 -15.54
N LEU A 131 -12.52 0.67 -15.63
CA LEU A 131 -11.49 -0.06 -14.89
C LEU A 131 -10.12 0.21 -15.53
N ILE A 132 -9.21 0.78 -14.76
CA ILE A 132 -7.85 1.12 -15.19
C ILE A 132 -6.88 0.04 -14.72
N HIS A 133 -5.97 -0.35 -15.61
CA HIS A 133 -4.78 -1.14 -15.31
C HIS A 133 -3.59 -0.19 -15.24
N ASP A 134 -3.09 0.04 -14.03
CA ASP A 134 -1.94 0.88 -13.72
C ASP A 134 -0.70 -0.02 -13.63
N TYR A 135 0.33 0.28 -14.43
CA TYR A 135 1.61 -0.42 -14.49
C TYR A 135 2.70 0.31 -13.69
N GLY A 136 2.31 1.35 -12.96
CA GLY A 136 3.15 2.05 -12.02
C GLY A 136 3.94 3.20 -12.62
N PRO A 137 4.67 3.92 -11.77
CA PRO A 137 5.54 5.00 -12.19
C PRO A 137 6.82 4.46 -12.84
N GLY A 138 7.22 5.06 -13.96
CA GLY A 138 8.44 4.68 -14.69
C GLY A 138 8.21 4.25 -16.14
N ALA A 139 6.96 4.26 -16.62
CA ALA A 139 6.69 4.17 -18.05
C ALA A 139 7.02 5.50 -18.75
N ASP A 140 7.46 5.42 -20.01
CA ASP A 140 7.90 6.59 -20.77
C ASP A 140 6.73 7.43 -21.27
N HIS A 141 5.53 6.84 -21.38
CA HIS A 141 4.32 7.51 -21.86
C HIS A 141 3.10 7.21 -20.95
N PRO A 142 2.16 8.15 -20.74
CA PRO A 142 0.96 7.92 -19.92
C PRO A 142 0.10 6.73 -20.35
N ASP A 143 0.00 6.44 -21.65
CA ASP A 143 -0.74 5.25 -22.17
C ASP A 143 -0.08 3.91 -21.78
N GLU A 144 1.23 3.93 -21.48
CA GLU A 144 1.94 2.76 -20.99
C GLU A 144 1.81 2.62 -19.48
N ALA A 145 1.80 3.75 -18.76
CA ALA A 145 1.58 3.78 -17.32
C ALA A 145 0.16 3.34 -16.94
N GLU A 146 -0.85 3.75 -17.69
CA GLU A 146 -2.26 3.47 -17.41
C GLU A 146 -3.03 3.08 -18.67
N ARG A 147 -3.68 1.91 -18.64
CA ARG A 147 -4.55 1.41 -19.72
C ARG A 147 -6.00 1.30 -19.27
N GLY A 148 -6.94 1.47 -20.19
CA GLY A 148 -8.38 1.25 -19.97
C GLY A 148 -9.22 2.53 -19.94
N HIS A 149 -8.60 3.71 -20.04
CA HIS A 149 -9.34 4.97 -20.20
C HIS A 149 -10.11 5.01 -21.53
N THR A 150 -11.23 5.73 -21.56
CA THR A 150 -11.86 6.11 -22.83
C THR A 150 -11.09 7.25 -23.48
N SER A 151 -11.21 7.41 -24.80
CA SER A 151 -10.53 8.48 -25.56
C SER A 151 -10.91 9.90 -25.12
N GLY A 152 -12.05 10.06 -24.42
CA GLY A 152 -12.52 11.35 -23.89
C GLY A 152 -12.26 11.54 -22.39
N CYS A 153 -11.47 10.68 -21.75
CA CYS A 153 -11.21 10.77 -20.33
C CYS A 153 -10.44 12.06 -20.00
N ALA A 154 -11.09 13.01 -19.31
CA ALA A 154 -10.49 14.30 -18.98
C ALA A 154 -9.21 14.17 -18.13
N ARG A 155 -9.20 13.27 -17.14
CA ARG A 155 -8.01 13.00 -16.32
C ARG A 155 -6.83 12.48 -17.15
N HIS A 156 -7.08 11.52 -18.03
CA HIS A 156 -6.03 10.96 -18.87
C HIS A 156 -5.50 11.97 -19.88
N ALA A 157 -6.38 12.82 -20.42
CA ALA A 157 -5.97 13.94 -21.27
C ALA A 157 -5.09 14.95 -20.51
N GLU A 158 -5.34 15.20 -19.23
CA GLU A 158 -4.48 16.04 -18.38
C GLU A 158 -3.09 15.40 -18.19
N ASP A 159 -3.03 14.08 -17.97
CA ASP A 159 -1.78 13.32 -17.83
C ASP A 159 -0.95 13.39 -19.14
N LEU A 160 -1.58 13.17 -20.30
CA LEU A 160 -0.96 13.31 -21.62
C LEU A 160 -0.48 14.74 -21.89
N ALA A 161 -1.27 15.75 -21.53
CA ALA A 161 -0.88 17.14 -21.71
C ALA A 161 0.28 17.54 -20.77
N ALA A 162 0.34 16.99 -19.56
CA ALA A 162 1.45 17.20 -18.63
C ALA A 162 2.75 16.58 -19.16
N TRP A 163 2.66 15.36 -19.67
CA TRP A 163 3.77 14.68 -20.32
C TRP A 163 4.29 15.46 -21.54
N ALA A 164 3.40 15.88 -22.44
CA ALA A 164 3.78 16.64 -23.63
C ALA A 164 4.44 17.99 -23.28
N ARG A 165 4.03 18.64 -22.18
CA ARG A 165 4.72 19.85 -21.69
C ARG A 165 6.12 19.56 -21.17
N ALA A 166 6.32 18.42 -20.50
CA ALA A 166 7.63 18.03 -19.99
C ALA A 166 8.60 17.66 -21.12
N GLU A 167 8.14 17.01 -22.18
CA GLU A 167 8.97 16.71 -23.36
C GLU A 167 9.39 17.96 -24.13
N ASN A 168 8.51 18.96 -24.22
CA ASN A 168 8.78 20.20 -24.93
C ASN A 168 9.48 21.26 -24.05
N ASP A 169 9.98 20.89 -22.88
CA ASP A 169 10.73 21.78 -22.00
C ASP A 169 12.14 22.01 -22.54
N PRO A 170 12.49 23.24 -22.99
CA PRO A 170 13.78 23.52 -23.62
C PRO A 170 14.98 23.32 -22.70
N ASP A 171 14.81 23.30 -21.37
CA ASP A 171 15.91 23.08 -20.41
C ASP A 171 16.45 21.63 -20.43
N GLN A 172 15.78 20.67 -21.10
CA GLN A 172 16.32 19.31 -21.28
C GLN A 172 17.24 19.15 -22.50
N ILE A 173 17.30 20.12 -23.42
CA ILE A 173 18.02 20.00 -24.70
C ILE A 173 19.52 20.41 -24.57
N ASP A 174 19.88 21.20 -23.56
CA ASP A 174 21.23 21.75 -23.41
C ASP A 174 22.25 20.84 -22.68
N GLY A 175 21.86 19.61 -22.30
CA GLY A 175 22.70 18.68 -21.53
C GLY A 175 23.56 17.69 -22.34
N GLN A 176 23.35 17.55 -23.65
CA GLN A 176 24.07 16.57 -24.50
C GLN A 176 25.04 17.21 -25.51
N GLY A 177 25.58 18.39 -25.19
CA GLY A 177 26.47 19.12 -26.09
C GLY A 177 27.73 19.65 -25.41
N ARG A 178 28.62 18.77 -24.95
CA ARG A 178 30.08 19.00 -24.92
C ARG A 178 30.89 17.75 -24.58
#